data_AF-A0A8T3R5G5-F1
#
_entry.id   AF-A0A8T3R5G5-F1
#
_cell.length_a   1.000
_cell.length_b   1.000
_cell.length_c   1.000
_cell.angle_alpha   90.00
_cell.angle_beta   90.00
_cell.angle_gamma   90.00
#
_symmetry.space_group_name_H-M   'P 1'
#
loop_
_entity.id
_entity.type
_entity.pdbx_description
1 polymer ?
#
loop_
_entity_poly.entity_id
_entity_poly.type
_entity_poly.pdbx_seq_one_letter_code
_entity_poly.pdbx_strand_id
1 'polypeptide(L)'
;MEATAVLPPLSVVNGSDASAAGPRVRIDGDRIMIDRLAIHDPALAAFLSERPAADRTDIVDRALRIGLLALQDAGVTVNVDVVRAEFEKLMRQAESVNEKAALALEQTLRANFADGDGRLPRTLEKFLGDRGALKSMVDELFDESKRDSAIGRIGTMLERYFDGDASKLAVLLDPTRMHSPMHQFRQEISAGFKSLEERLVAIEAAAAARGAERARSAAKGGDFEDLLESMLGDLARGCGDLLDRTGTESGTLMKSKKGDFVLTLDAKIARGSDVRIVVEAKDRPMSMRAMR
;
A
#
# COMPACT_ATOMS: atom_id res chain seq x y z
N MET A 1 -16.43 -37.75 93.75
CA MET A 1 -15.55 -37.74 92.57
C MET A 1 -16.35 -38.27 91.40
N GLU A 2 -16.27 -37.54 90.30
CA GLU A 2 -17.08 -37.61 89.08
C GLU A 2 -17.13 -38.98 88.40
N ALA A 3 -18.26 -39.26 87.75
CA ALA A 3 -18.28 -39.45 86.29
C ALA A 3 -19.71 -39.24 85.76
N THR A 4 -19.86 -38.18 84.99
CA THR A 4 -21.06 -37.74 84.26
C THR A 4 -21.09 -38.37 82.87
N ALA A 5 -22.30 -38.42 82.27
CA ALA A 5 -22.59 -38.42 80.83
C ALA A 5 -22.66 -39.81 80.15
N VAL A 6 -23.61 -40.15 79.25
CA VAL A 6 -24.63 -39.44 78.47
C VAL A 6 -25.76 -40.46 78.20
N LEU A 7 -27.01 -40.13 78.51
CA LEU A 7 -28.18 -40.83 77.97
C LEU A 7 -28.51 -40.24 76.59
N PRO A 8 -28.75 -41.05 75.54
CA PRO A 8 -29.27 -40.53 74.27
C PRO A 8 -30.67 -39.96 74.48
N PRO A 9 -31.07 -38.88 73.75
CA PRO A 9 -32.40 -38.33 73.89
C PRO A 9 -33.44 -39.31 73.34
N LEU A 10 -34.54 -39.43 74.07
CA LEU A 10 -35.78 -40.08 73.70
C LEU A 10 -36.16 -39.76 72.24
N SER A 11 -36.04 -40.72 71.32
CA SER A 11 -36.87 -40.73 70.12
C SER A 11 -38.24 -41.24 70.54
N VAL A 12 -39.05 -40.30 71.01
CA VAL A 12 -40.46 -40.51 71.31
C VAL A 12 -41.12 -41.17 70.10
N VAL A 13 -41.64 -42.37 70.34
CA VAL A 13 -42.61 -43.04 69.50
C VAL A 13 -43.82 -42.11 69.41
N ASN A 14 -43.92 -41.31 68.34
CA ASN A 14 -45.18 -40.67 67.97
C ASN A 14 -45.98 -41.65 67.11
N GLY A 15 -46.47 -42.69 67.76
CA GLY A 15 -47.72 -43.32 67.33
C GLY A 15 -48.86 -42.39 67.72
N SER A 16 -49.28 -41.52 66.81
CA SER A 16 -50.65 -40.98 66.67
C SER A 16 -50.60 -39.70 65.84
N ASP A 17 -50.74 -39.84 64.53
CA ASP A 17 -51.22 -38.74 63.67
C ASP A 17 -52.48 -39.20 62.93
N ALA A 18 -53.34 -39.88 63.69
CA ALA A 18 -54.75 -40.05 63.36
C ALA A 18 -55.46 -38.74 63.69
N SER A 19 -55.40 -37.78 62.75
CA SER A 19 -56.42 -36.73 62.50
C SER A 19 -55.79 -35.48 61.85
N ALA A 20 -55.44 -35.59 60.57
CA ALA A 20 -55.49 -34.44 59.68
C ALA A 20 -56.35 -34.87 58.49
N ALA A 21 -57.53 -34.26 58.30
CA ALA A 21 -58.50 -34.68 57.27
C ALA A 21 -58.19 -34.13 55.85
N GLY A 22 -56.97 -33.64 55.62
CA GLY A 22 -56.57 -33.00 54.36
C GLY A 22 -55.61 -33.82 53.49
N PRO A 23 -55.44 -33.43 52.22
CA PRO A 23 -54.43 -34.01 51.34
C PRO A 23 -53.03 -33.77 51.90
N ARG A 24 -52.15 -34.77 51.85
CA ARG A 24 -50.73 -34.64 52.24
C ARG A 24 -49.85 -34.90 51.02
N VAL A 25 -48.92 -33.99 50.73
CA VAL A 25 -47.90 -34.18 49.69
C VAL A 25 -46.57 -34.48 50.36
N ARG A 26 -45.86 -35.52 49.91
CA ARG A 26 -44.50 -35.86 50.34
C ARG A 26 -43.61 -36.05 49.12
N ILE A 27 -42.34 -35.71 49.26
CA ILE A 27 -41.33 -35.88 48.22
C ILE A 27 -40.27 -36.83 48.77
N ASP A 28 -40.01 -37.90 48.04
CA ASP A 28 -38.96 -38.89 48.36
C ASP A 28 -38.10 -39.11 47.12
N GLY A 29 -36.91 -38.51 47.10
CA GLY A 29 -36.05 -38.48 45.91
C GLY A 29 -36.75 -37.85 44.71
N ASP A 30 -36.98 -38.65 43.66
CA ASP A 30 -37.67 -38.28 42.43
C ASP A 30 -39.18 -38.61 42.44
N ARG A 31 -39.71 -39.09 43.57
CA ARG A 31 -41.11 -39.52 43.69
C ARG A 31 -41.93 -38.48 44.44
N ILE A 32 -43.08 -38.14 43.85
CA ILE A 32 -44.11 -37.30 44.46
C ILE A 32 -45.23 -38.22 44.94
N MET A 33 -45.47 -38.24 46.25
CA MET A 33 -46.55 -39.01 46.85
C MET A 33 -47.62 -38.06 47.35
N ILE A 34 -48.87 -38.30 46.95
CA ILE A 34 -50.01 -37.49 47.39
C ILE A 34 -51.04 -38.39 48.05
N ASP A 35 -51.16 -38.27 49.38
CA ASP A 35 -52.15 -38.98 50.17
C ASP A 35 -53.47 -38.21 50.16
N ARG A 36 -54.58 -38.91 49.89
CA ARG A 36 -55.96 -38.37 49.98
C ARG A 36 -56.20 -37.12 49.12
N LEU A 37 -55.64 -37.10 47.90
CA LEU A 37 -55.97 -36.08 46.92
C LEU A 37 -57.42 -36.23 46.45
N ALA A 38 -58.22 -35.19 46.68
CA ALA A 38 -59.55 -35.06 46.09
C ALA A 38 -59.61 -33.73 45.34
N ILE A 39 -59.85 -33.81 44.02
CA ILE A 39 -60.02 -32.63 43.16
C ILE A 39 -61.52 -32.46 42.94
N HIS A 40 -62.05 -31.31 43.37
CA HIS A 40 -63.46 -30.95 43.18
C HIS A 40 -63.60 -30.04 41.97
N ASP A 41 -63.71 -30.63 40.80
CA ASP A 41 -64.01 -29.93 39.54
C ASP A 41 -65.04 -30.75 38.73
N PRO A 42 -66.27 -30.24 38.57
CA PRO A 42 -67.33 -30.97 37.86
C PRO A 42 -66.99 -31.31 36.41
N ALA A 43 -66.23 -30.44 35.71
CA ALA A 43 -65.89 -30.64 34.31
C ALA A 43 -64.81 -31.72 34.16
N LEU A 44 -63.78 -31.70 35.02
CA LEU A 44 -62.73 -32.72 35.02
C LEU A 44 -63.26 -34.08 35.50
N ALA A 45 -64.16 -34.08 36.48
CA ALA A 45 -64.84 -35.29 36.95
C ALA A 45 -65.68 -35.92 35.83
N ALA A 46 -66.44 -35.12 35.09
CA ALA A 46 -67.19 -35.57 33.91
C ALA A 46 -66.26 -36.17 32.85
N PHE A 47 -65.20 -35.44 32.47
CA PHE A 47 -64.21 -35.88 31.49
C PHE A 47 -63.55 -37.24 31.84
N LEU A 48 -63.16 -37.44 33.11
CA LEU A 48 -62.59 -38.71 33.56
C LEU A 48 -63.65 -39.82 33.65
N SER A 49 -64.89 -39.47 33.99
CA SER A 49 -65.98 -40.45 34.11
C SER A 49 -66.35 -41.11 32.77
N GLU A 50 -66.16 -40.40 31.66
CA GLU A 50 -66.36 -40.90 30.30
C GLU A 50 -65.29 -41.92 29.85
N ARG A 51 -64.18 -42.03 30.60
CA ARG A 51 -63.06 -42.94 30.28
C ARG A 51 -63.16 -44.27 31.04
N PRO A 52 -62.65 -45.37 30.47
CA PRO A 52 -62.53 -46.65 31.18
C PRO A 52 -61.77 -46.49 32.50
N ALA A 53 -62.22 -47.17 33.55
CA ALA A 53 -61.62 -47.05 34.88
C ALA A 53 -60.13 -47.41 34.91
N ALA A 54 -59.68 -48.32 34.02
CA ALA A 54 -58.29 -48.71 33.88
C ALA A 54 -57.36 -47.56 33.42
N ASP A 55 -57.87 -46.65 32.59
CA ASP A 55 -57.05 -45.60 31.96
C ASP A 55 -57.00 -44.31 32.80
N ARG A 56 -57.94 -44.15 33.75
CA ARG A 56 -58.09 -42.91 34.54
C ARG A 56 -56.83 -42.58 35.32
N THR A 57 -56.17 -43.58 35.90
CA THR A 57 -54.94 -43.42 36.69
C THR A 57 -53.81 -42.82 35.86
N ASP A 58 -53.59 -43.35 34.65
CA ASP A 58 -52.52 -42.89 33.76
C ASP A 58 -52.78 -41.48 33.22
N ILE A 59 -54.05 -41.14 32.95
CA ILE A 59 -54.47 -39.80 32.53
C ILE A 59 -54.18 -38.79 33.64
N VAL A 60 -54.50 -39.13 34.90
CA VAL A 60 -54.26 -38.26 36.06
C VAL A 60 -52.76 -38.09 36.32
N ASP A 61 -51.97 -39.16 36.26
CA ASP A 61 -50.49 -39.08 36.37
C ASP A 61 -49.91 -38.14 35.31
N ARG A 62 -50.33 -38.31 34.05
CA ARG A 62 -49.88 -37.44 32.95
C ARG A 62 -50.30 -35.99 33.13
N ALA A 63 -51.54 -35.73 33.54
CA ALA A 63 -52.04 -34.38 33.78
C ALA A 63 -51.26 -33.69 34.91
N LEU A 64 -50.94 -34.42 35.99
CA LEU A 64 -50.16 -33.88 37.10
C LEU A 64 -48.74 -33.53 36.67
N ARG A 65 -48.07 -34.40 35.89
CA ARG A 65 -46.74 -34.13 35.32
C ARG A 65 -46.75 -32.89 34.43
N ILE A 66 -47.71 -32.79 33.53
CA ILE A 66 -47.85 -31.63 32.63
C ILE A 66 -48.12 -30.36 33.43
N GLY A 67 -49.01 -30.41 34.42
CA GLY A 67 -49.33 -29.26 35.27
C GLY A 67 -48.13 -28.78 36.10
N LEU A 68 -47.35 -29.70 36.68
CA LEU A 68 -46.13 -29.36 37.42
C LEU A 68 -45.05 -28.77 36.50
N LEU A 69 -44.89 -29.29 35.29
CA LEU A 69 -43.96 -28.74 34.29
C LEU A 69 -44.38 -27.34 33.83
N ALA A 70 -45.69 -27.11 33.62
CA ALA A 70 -46.22 -25.80 33.24
C ALA A 70 -46.04 -24.76 34.36
N LEU A 71 -46.23 -25.15 35.63
CA LEU A 71 -45.97 -24.29 36.78
C LEU A 71 -44.47 -23.99 36.96
N GLN A 72 -43.60 -24.94 36.63
CA GLN A 72 -42.16 -24.73 36.59
C GLN A 72 -41.76 -23.71 35.50
N ASP A 73 -42.39 -23.78 34.32
CA ASP A 73 -42.09 -22.90 33.19
C ASP A 73 -42.65 -21.48 33.36
N ALA A 74 -43.82 -21.33 33.99
CA ALA A 74 -44.40 -20.02 34.34
C ALA A 74 -43.52 -19.19 35.30
N GLY A 75 -42.60 -19.82 36.03
CA GLY A 75 -41.57 -19.13 36.82
C GLY A 75 -40.53 -18.39 35.97
N VAL A 76 -40.35 -18.76 34.70
CA VAL A 76 -39.36 -18.19 33.78
C VAL A 76 -39.86 -16.89 33.14
N THR A 77 -41.18 -16.71 32.97
CA THR A 77 -41.76 -15.50 32.37
C THR A 77 -41.50 -14.21 33.16
N VAL A 78 -41.20 -14.31 34.46
CA VAL A 78 -40.84 -13.16 35.32
C VAL A 78 -39.52 -12.49 34.88
N ASN A 79 -38.68 -13.19 34.11
CA ASN A 79 -37.36 -12.69 33.72
C ASN A 79 -37.41 -11.63 32.58
N VAL A 80 -38.42 -11.68 31.69
CA VAL A 80 -38.49 -10.78 30.53
C VAL A 80 -38.85 -9.35 30.92
N ASP A 81 -39.72 -9.17 31.91
CA ASP A 81 -40.10 -7.83 32.39
C ASP A 81 -38.96 -7.12 33.12
N VAL A 82 -38.14 -7.88 33.86
CA VAL A 82 -36.94 -7.36 34.55
C VAL A 82 -35.88 -6.96 33.53
N VAL A 83 -35.64 -7.77 32.50
CA VAL A 83 -34.70 -7.44 31.41
C VAL A 83 -35.14 -6.18 30.68
N ARG A 84 -36.44 -6.03 30.38
CA ARG A 84 -36.99 -4.82 29.75
C ARG A 84 -36.74 -3.58 30.61
N ALA A 85 -36.98 -3.67 31.92
CA ALA A 85 -36.77 -2.56 32.84
C ALA A 85 -35.29 -2.13 32.96
N GLU A 86 -34.36 -3.10 33.05
CA GLU A 86 -32.92 -2.80 33.10
C GLU A 86 -32.39 -2.26 31.76
N PHE A 87 -32.92 -2.74 30.63
CA PHE A 87 -32.56 -2.21 29.32
C PHE A 87 -33.01 -0.75 29.14
N GLU A 88 -34.24 -0.42 29.54
CA GLU A 88 -34.69 0.97 29.55
C GLU A 88 -33.86 1.88 30.46
N LYS A 89 -33.42 1.36 31.61
CA LYS A 89 -32.56 2.10 32.53
C LYS A 89 -31.17 2.35 31.93
N LEU A 90 -30.59 1.36 31.26
CA LEU A 90 -29.34 1.51 30.51
C LEU A 90 -29.48 2.53 29.38
N MET A 91 -30.57 2.50 28.62
CA MET A 91 -30.84 3.46 27.55
C MET A 91 -30.93 4.90 28.09
N ARG A 92 -31.67 5.12 29.20
CA ARG A 92 -31.76 6.43 29.85
C ARG A 92 -30.40 6.92 30.37
N GLN A 93 -29.58 6.01 30.91
CA GLN A 93 -28.22 6.36 31.33
C GLN A 93 -27.32 6.72 30.14
N ALA A 94 -27.40 5.96 29.04
CA ALA A 94 -26.64 6.21 27.83
C ALA A 94 -27.00 7.57 27.20
N GLU A 95 -28.29 7.90 27.11
CA GLU A 95 -28.77 9.21 26.63
C GLU A 95 -28.22 10.35 27.50
N SER A 96 -28.30 10.22 28.83
CA SER A 96 -27.79 11.24 29.75
C SER A 96 -26.27 11.43 29.64
N VAL A 97 -25.52 10.35 29.48
CA VAL A 97 -24.06 10.43 29.29
C VAL A 97 -23.74 11.10 27.96
N ASN A 98 -24.46 10.77 26.90
CA ASN A 98 -24.24 11.36 25.58
C ASN A 98 -24.55 12.86 25.57
N GLU A 99 -25.65 13.28 26.20
CA GLU A 99 -26.01 14.70 26.33
C GLU A 99 -24.97 15.50 27.12
N LYS A 100 -24.49 14.94 28.24
CA LYS A 100 -23.40 15.55 29.02
C LYS A 100 -22.09 15.64 28.23
N ALA A 101 -21.76 14.60 27.46
CA ALA A 101 -20.57 14.60 26.61
C ALA A 101 -20.67 15.65 25.51
N ALA A 102 -21.83 15.79 24.87
CA ALA A 102 -22.07 16.81 23.85
C ALA A 102 -21.90 18.22 24.41
N LEU A 103 -22.48 18.51 25.59
CA LEU A 103 -22.35 19.81 26.25
C LEU A 103 -20.90 20.11 26.65
N ALA A 104 -20.18 19.13 27.21
CA ALA A 104 -18.78 19.30 27.57
C ALA A 104 -17.88 19.55 26.34
N LEU A 105 -18.16 18.85 25.23
CA LEU A 105 -17.45 19.04 23.98
C LEU A 105 -17.73 20.43 23.39
N GLU A 106 -19.01 20.86 23.37
CA GLU A 106 -19.36 22.21 22.89
C GLU A 106 -18.65 23.29 23.71
N GLN A 107 -18.67 23.17 25.04
CA GLN A 107 -18.00 24.13 25.92
C GLN A 107 -16.48 24.17 25.66
N THR A 108 -15.86 23.01 25.45
CA THR A 108 -14.43 22.90 25.14
C THR A 108 -14.10 23.50 23.78
N LEU A 109 -14.91 23.23 22.76
CA LEU A 109 -14.73 23.78 21.43
C LEU A 109 -14.90 25.29 21.44
N ARG A 110 -15.92 25.81 22.11
CA ARG A 110 -16.13 27.26 22.25
C ARG A 110 -14.97 27.93 23.00
N ALA A 111 -14.50 27.36 24.10
CA ALA A 111 -13.39 27.93 24.86
C ALA A 111 -12.08 27.99 24.06
N ASN A 112 -11.83 27.01 23.17
CA ASN A 112 -10.59 26.95 22.41
C ASN A 112 -10.68 27.66 21.06
N PHE A 113 -11.83 27.59 20.38
CA PHE A 113 -11.99 27.96 18.97
C PHE A 113 -13.04 29.05 18.70
N ALA A 114 -13.72 29.60 19.71
CA ALA A 114 -14.64 30.72 19.46
C ALA A 114 -13.94 31.89 18.77
N ASP A 115 -14.62 32.50 17.82
CA ASP A 115 -14.11 33.64 17.08
C ASP A 115 -13.86 34.83 18.03
N GLY A 116 -12.66 35.40 17.97
CA GLY A 116 -12.24 36.55 18.77
C GLY A 116 -11.86 36.26 20.23
N ASP A 117 -12.58 35.37 20.92
CA ASP A 117 -12.37 35.10 22.36
C ASP A 117 -11.71 33.75 22.68
N GLY A 118 -11.67 32.83 21.70
CA GLY A 118 -11.05 31.52 21.84
C GLY A 118 -9.55 31.61 22.11
N ARG A 119 -9.01 30.63 22.86
CA ARG A 119 -7.58 30.56 23.19
C ARG A 119 -6.70 30.50 21.94
N LEU A 120 -7.12 29.77 20.91
CA LEU A 120 -6.34 29.57 19.70
C LEU A 120 -6.24 30.86 18.87
N PRO A 121 -7.34 31.54 18.47
CA PRO A 121 -7.26 32.83 17.78
C PRO A 121 -6.43 33.87 18.53
N ARG A 122 -6.58 33.98 19.86
CA ARG A 122 -5.79 34.92 20.68
C ARG A 122 -4.29 34.62 20.64
N THR A 123 -3.94 33.34 20.69
CA THR A 123 -2.54 32.91 20.63
C THR A 123 -1.97 33.20 19.24
N LEU A 124 -2.71 32.86 18.19
CA LEU A 124 -2.30 33.17 16.82
C LEU A 124 -2.12 34.68 16.61
N GLU A 125 -3.05 35.52 17.08
CA GLU A 125 -2.92 36.97 16.98
C GLU A 125 -1.69 37.50 17.75
N LYS A 126 -1.43 36.98 18.95
CA LYS A 126 -0.26 37.36 19.76
C LYS A 126 1.08 37.00 19.09
N PHE A 127 1.14 35.88 18.36
CA PHE A 127 2.38 35.43 17.74
C PHE A 127 2.55 35.91 16.29
N LEU A 128 1.47 35.90 15.51
CA LEU A 128 1.45 36.10 14.05
C LEU A 128 0.69 37.36 13.61
N GLY A 129 -0.02 38.04 14.51
CA GLY A 129 -0.74 39.27 14.17
C GLY A 129 0.19 40.41 13.75
N ASP A 130 -0.39 41.56 13.42
CA ASP A 130 0.35 42.71 12.86
C ASP A 130 1.41 43.29 13.81
N ARG A 131 1.27 43.02 15.12
CA ARG A 131 2.23 43.32 16.19
C ARG A 131 2.71 42.03 16.90
N GLY A 132 2.64 40.91 16.21
CA GLY A 132 2.97 39.60 16.73
C GLY A 132 4.45 39.46 17.05
N ALA A 133 4.77 38.59 18.01
CA ALA A 133 6.14 38.33 18.43
C ALA A 133 7.04 37.88 17.26
N LEU A 134 6.51 37.12 16.30
CA LEU A 134 7.28 36.65 15.15
C LEU A 134 7.73 37.81 14.25
N LYS A 135 6.80 38.71 13.92
CA LYS A 135 7.11 39.87 13.07
C LYS A 135 8.14 40.78 13.74
N SER A 136 7.97 41.06 15.03
CA SER A 136 8.96 41.83 15.80
C SER A 136 10.35 41.18 15.81
N MET A 137 10.41 39.85 15.93
CA MET A 137 11.67 39.11 15.91
C MET A 137 12.33 39.12 14.53
N VAL A 138 11.54 38.98 13.45
CA VAL A 138 12.04 39.07 12.08
C VAL A 138 12.55 40.47 11.80
N ASP A 139 11.77 41.50 12.14
CA ASP A 139 12.19 42.90 11.99
C ASP A 139 13.48 43.17 12.79
N GLU A 140 13.61 42.65 14.02
CA GLU A 140 14.82 42.84 14.81
C GLU A 140 16.06 42.12 14.24
N LEU A 141 15.89 40.91 13.68
CA LEU A 141 16.99 40.13 13.13
C LEU A 141 17.45 40.61 11.74
N PHE A 142 16.53 41.14 10.93
CA PHE A 142 16.77 41.48 9.52
C PHE A 142 16.83 42.99 9.24
N ASP A 143 16.61 43.85 10.23
CA ASP A 143 16.76 45.30 10.06
C ASP A 143 18.23 45.68 9.85
N GLU A 144 18.56 46.00 8.60
CA GLU A 144 19.90 46.40 8.14
C GLU A 144 20.39 47.69 8.81
N SER A 145 19.48 48.57 9.25
CA SER A 145 19.85 49.82 9.92
C SER A 145 20.34 49.61 11.36
N LYS A 146 19.98 48.47 11.97
CA LYS A 146 20.41 48.10 13.32
C LYS A 146 21.71 47.31 13.26
N ARG A 147 22.80 47.92 13.74
CA ARG A 147 24.11 47.27 13.85
C ARG A 147 24.12 45.96 14.66
N ASP A 148 23.15 45.78 15.55
CA ASP A 148 23.00 44.58 16.37
C ASP A 148 22.17 43.46 15.73
N SER A 149 21.46 43.74 14.64
CA SER A 149 20.74 42.70 13.89
C SER A 149 21.73 41.71 13.26
N ALA A 150 21.28 40.50 12.91
CA ALA A 150 22.16 39.52 12.30
C ALA A 150 22.77 40.05 10.99
N ILE A 151 21.96 40.75 10.19
CA ILE A 151 22.39 41.39 8.95
C ILE A 151 23.30 42.59 9.24
N GLY A 152 22.96 43.45 10.20
CA GLY A 152 23.78 44.61 10.55
C GLY A 152 25.13 44.24 11.16
N ARG A 153 25.21 43.13 11.89
CA ARG A 153 26.49 42.56 12.39
C ARG A 153 27.33 42.01 11.25
N ILE A 154 26.73 41.30 10.30
CA ILE A 154 27.43 40.83 9.10
C ILE A 154 27.91 42.02 8.27
N GLY A 155 27.06 43.03 8.06
CA GLY A 155 27.40 44.28 7.39
C GLY A 155 28.56 45.00 8.07
N THR A 156 28.51 45.17 9.39
CA THR A 156 29.60 45.81 10.16
C THR A 156 30.89 44.98 10.12
N MET A 157 30.81 43.66 10.16
CA MET A 157 31.99 42.80 9.98
C MET A 157 32.56 42.99 8.58
N LEU A 158 31.74 42.92 7.54
CA LEU A 158 32.16 43.12 6.14
C LEU A 158 32.73 44.51 5.94
N GLU A 159 32.09 45.58 6.41
CA GLU A 159 32.61 46.96 6.39
C GLU A 159 33.96 47.04 7.09
N ARG A 160 34.17 46.42 8.26
CA ARG A 160 35.51 46.35 8.89
C ARG A 160 36.53 45.57 8.06
N TYR A 161 36.09 44.61 7.24
CA TYR A 161 36.94 43.90 6.29
C TYR A 161 37.15 44.67 4.98
N PHE A 162 36.33 45.69 4.65
CA PHE A 162 36.37 46.43 3.39
C PHE A 162 36.85 47.88 3.52
N ASP A 163 36.61 48.55 4.64
CA ASP A 163 37.02 49.93 4.93
C ASP A 163 38.27 49.97 5.84
N GLY A 164 39.39 50.32 5.21
CA GLY A 164 40.70 50.44 5.84
C GLY A 164 41.76 49.75 5.01
N ASP A 165 42.33 50.50 4.05
CA ASP A 165 43.52 50.17 3.24
C ASP A 165 43.61 48.73 2.70
N ALA A 166 43.29 48.55 1.41
CA ALA A 166 43.83 47.46 0.58
C ALA A 166 43.88 46.09 1.30
N SER A 167 42.72 45.64 1.80
CA SER A 167 42.58 44.42 2.60
C SER A 167 43.33 43.24 1.99
N LYS A 168 43.94 42.42 2.84
CA LYS A 168 44.62 41.17 2.48
C LYS A 168 43.81 40.32 1.50
N LEU A 169 42.47 40.40 1.51
CA LEU A 169 41.58 39.78 0.52
C LEU A 169 41.63 40.41 -0.88
N ALA A 170 41.70 41.74 -1.02
CA ALA A 170 41.90 42.39 -2.32
C ALA A 170 43.25 42.01 -2.94
N VAL A 171 44.28 41.83 -2.10
CA VAL A 171 45.59 41.32 -2.53
C VAL A 171 45.54 39.84 -2.93
N LEU A 172 44.79 39.01 -2.20
CA LEU A 172 44.61 37.57 -2.48
C LEU A 172 43.63 37.28 -3.64
N LEU A 173 42.80 38.25 -4.02
CA LEU A 173 41.85 38.14 -5.13
C LEU A 173 42.31 38.87 -6.39
N ASP A 174 43.45 39.58 -6.36
CA ASP A 174 44.02 40.23 -7.53
C ASP A 174 44.61 39.18 -8.50
N PRO A 175 44.05 39.03 -9.72
CA PRO A 175 44.50 38.02 -10.68
C PRO A 175 45.81 38.42 -11.40
N THR A 176 46.25 39.68 -11.28
CA THR A 176 47.46 40.19 -11.91
C THR A 176 48.71 40.03 -11.06
N ARG A 177 48.55 39.75 -9.75
CA ARG A 177 49.66 39.53 -8.84
C ARG A 177 50.18 38.09 -8.91
N MET A 178 51.48 37.97 -9.18
CA MET A 178 52.21 36.72 -9.06
C MET A 178 52.14 36.25 -7.59
N HIS A 179 51.78 34.98 -7.38
CA HIS A 179 51.52 34.33 -6.06
C HIS A 179 50.16 34.60 -5.38
N SER A 180 49.21 35.25 -6.06
CA SER A 180 47.81 35.29 -5.60
C SER A 180 47.10 33.93 -5.87
N PRO A 181 46.25 33.43 -4.96
CA PRO A 181 45.40 32.26 -5.21
C PRO A 181 44.57 32.37 -6.50
N MET A 182 44.11 33.58 -6.85
CA MET A 182 43.37 33.81 -8.12
C MET A 182 44.27 33.73 -9.34
N HIS A 183 45.55 34.09 -9.23
CA HIS A 183 46.50 33.92 -10.31
C HIS A 183 46.80 32.44 -10.58
N GLN A 184 46.98 31.65 -9.50
CA GLN A 184 47.17 30.20 -9.59
C GLN A 184 45.94 29.52 -10.20
N PHE A 185 44.75 29.83 -9.71
CA PHE A 185 43.50 29.31 -10.26
C PHE A 185 43.33 29.64 -11.76
N ARG A 186 43.59 30.89 -12.15
CA ARG A 186 43.54 31.29 -13.57
C ARG A 186 44.55 30.50 -14.41
N GLN A 187 45.74 30.23 -13.88
CA GLN A 187 46.79 29.48 -14.58
C GLN A 187 46.39 28.00 -14.75
N GLU A 188 45.83 27.38 -13.70
CA GLU A 188 45.33 26.00 -13.75
C GLU A 188 44.19 25.84 -14.75
N ILE A 189 43.21 26.76 -14.72
CA ILE A 189 42.09 26.76 -15.67
C ILE A 189 42.59 26.95 -17.11
N SER A 190 43.52 27.88 -17.34
CA SER A 190 44.10 28.10 -18.67
C SER A 190 44.89 26.88 -19.18
N ALA A 191 45.61 26.19 -18.31
CA ALA A 191 46.31 24.95 -18.65
C ALA A 191 45.32 23.81 -18.95
N GLY A 192 44.24 23.70 -18.16
CA GLY A 192 43.15 22.76 -18.40
C GLY A 192 42.49 22.94 -19.75
N PHE A 193 42.19 24.19 -20.15
CA PHE A 193 41.63 24.49 -21.47
C PHE A 193 42.57 24.12 -22.62
N LYS A 194 43.87 24.40 -22.51
CA LYS A 194 44.85 23.96 -23.52
C LYS A 194 44.90 22.44 -23.66
N SER A 195 44.90 21.72 -22.54
CA SER A 195 44.89 20.26 -22.57
C SER A 195 43.63 19.69 -23.21
N LEU A 196 42.48 20.33 -22.99
CA LEU A 196 41.22 19.95 -23.63
C LEU A 196 41.25 20.20 -25.14
N GLU A 197 41.78 21.35 -25.57
CA GLU A 197 41.94 21.70 -26.98
C GLU A 197 42.81 20.67 -27.73
N GLU A 198 43.97 20.30 -27.16
CA GLU A 198 44.86 19.28 -27.73
C GLU A 198 44.16 17.91 -27.88
N ARG A 199 43.36 17.52 -26.89
CA ARG A 199 42.59 16.26 -26.95
C ARG A 199 41.51 16.30 -28.01
N LEU A 200 40.83 17.44 -28.16
CA LEU A 200 39.78 17.62 -29.16
C LEU A 200 40.35 17.47 -30.58
N VAL A 201 41.48 18.14 -30.85
CA VAL A 201 42.20 18.04 -32.13
C VAL A 201 42.61 16.59 -32.43
N ALA A 202 43.12 15.86 -31.42
CA ALA A 202 43.48 14.46 -31.58
C ALA A 202 42.27 13.56 -31.92
N ILE A 203 41.11 13.81 -31.28
CA ILE A 203 39.87 13.08 -31.56
C ILE A 203 39.38 13.36 -32.98
N GLU A 204 39.38 14.62 -33.41
CA GLU A 204 38.97 15.01 -34.76
C GLU A 204 39.87 14.38 -35.84
N ALA A 205 41.19 14.42 -35.64
CA ALA A 205 42.15 13.77 -36.54
C ALA A 205 41.90 12.25 -36.64
N ALA A 206 41.64 11.59 -35.50
CA ALA A 206 41.32 10.16 -35.48
C ALA A 206 39.96 9.86 -36.14
N ALA A 207 38.97 10.75 -36.01
CA ALA A 207 37.67 10.60 -36.68
C ALA A 207 37.81 10.76 -38.20
N ALA A 208 38.55 11.76 -38.66
CA ALA A 208 38.82 11.99 -40.08
C ALA A 208 39.57 10.81 -40.73
N ALA A 209 40.59 10.27 -40.05
CA ALA A 209 41.33 9.09 -40.53
C ALA A 209 40.42 7.87 -40.69
N ARG A 210 39.56 7.58 -39.70
CA ARG A 210 38.58 6.48 -39.79
C ARG A 210 37.55 6.72 -40.90
N GLY A 211 37.15 7.96 -41.15
CA GLY A 211 36.26 8.30 -42.26
C GLY A 211 36.89 7.97 -43.62
N ALA A 212 38.14 8.36 -43.83
CA ALA A 212 38.87 8.09 -45.06
C ALA A 212 39.10 6.57 -45.29
N GLU A 213 39.39 5.81 -44.24
CA GLU A 213 39.54 4.35 -44.34
C GLU A 213 38.23 3.65 -44.72
N ARG A 214 37.10 4.07 -44.13
CA ARG A 214 35.78 3.54 -44.49
C ARG A 214 35.41 3.86 -45.93
N ALA A 215 35.67 5.08 -46.40
CA ALA A 215 35.42 5.48 -47.79
C ALA A 215 36.23 4.63 -48.78
N ARG A 216 37.52 4.39 -48.50
CA ARG A 216 38.36 3.49 -49.32
C ARG A 216 37.88 2.04 -49.30
N SER A 217 37.43 1.56 -48.15
CA SER A 217 36.93 0.18 -48.01
C SER A 217 35.60 -0.01 -48.75
N ALA A 218 34.70 0.98 -48.69
CA ALA A 218 33.45 0.97 -49.44
C ALA A 218 33.68 1.02 -50.96
N ALA A 219 34.63 1.86 -51.42
CA ALA A 219 35.00 1.94 -52.84
C ALA A 219 35.51 0.59 -53.37
N LYS A 220 36.40 -0.10 -52.63
CA LYS A 220 36.88 -1.44 -53.01
C LYS A 220 35.76 -2.48 -53.09
N GLY A 221 34.77 -2.41 -52.19
CA GLY A 221 33.60 -3.28 -52.25
C GLY A 221 32.81 -3.09 -53.55
N GLY A 222 32.59 -1.83 -53.94
CA GLY A 222 31.96 -1.48 -55.22
C GLY A 222 32.74 -2.00 -56.43
N ASP A 223 34.06 -1.81 -56.47
CA ASP A 223 34.91 -2.30 -57.58
C ASP A 223 34.81 -3.84 -57.73
N PHE A 224 34.73 -4.57 -56.62
CA PHE A 224 34.57 -6.02 -56.63
C PHE A 224 33.18 -6.47 -57.10
N GLU A 225 32.13 -5.77 -56.67
CA GLU A 225 30.77 -6.00 -57.16
C GLU A 225 30.67 -5.74 -58.66
N ASP A 226 31.26 -4.66 -59.18
CA ASP A 226 31.25 -4.34 -60.61
C ASP A 226 31.91 -5.44 -61.45
N LEU A 227 33.02 -6.01 -60.95
CA LEU A 227 33.68 -7.15 -61.58
C LEU A 227 32.75 -8.38 -61.57
N LEU A 228 32.14 -8.70 -60.43
CA LEU A 228 31.21 -9.83 -60.32
C LEU A 228 29.98 -9.68 -61.21
N GLU A 229 29.42 -8.47 -61.33
CA GLU A 229 28.31 -8.17 -62.22
C GLU A 229 28.66 -8.52 -63.67
N SER A 230 29.85 -8.12 -64.12
CA SER A 230 30.30 -8.42 -65.48
C SER A 230 30.39 -9.93 -65.74
N MET A 231 30.98 -10.68 -64.81
CA MET A 231 31.15 -12.13 -64.92
C MET A 231 29.82 -12.88 -64.86
N LEU A 232 28.94 -12.51 -63.93
CA LEU A 232 27.61 -13.10 -63.80
C LEU A 232 26.73 -12.76 -65.00
N GLY A 233 26.83 -11.53 -65.52
CA GLY A 233 26.10 -11.10 -66.70
C GLY A 233 26.50 -11.87 -67.95
N ASP A 234 27.79 -12.16 -68.12
CA ASP A 234 28.28 -12.99 -69.24
C ASP A 234 27.74 -14.42 -69.15
N LEU A 235 27.69 -15.01 -67.96
CA LEU A 235 27.09 -16.34 -67.74
C LEU A 235 25.58 -16.32 -68.03
N ALA A 236 24.85 -15.32 -67.53
CA ALA A 236 23.41 -15.21 -67.69
C ALA A 236 23.00 -15.09 -69.17
N ARG A 237 23.71 -14.28 -69.96
CA ARG A 237 23.45 -14.12 -71.41
C ARG A 237 23.60 -15.43 -72.19
N GLY A 238 24.48 -16.34 -71.75
CA GLY A 238 24.69 -17.63 -72.41
C GLY A 238 23.53 -18.61 -72.23
N CYS A 239 22.76 -18.48 -71.16
CA CYS A 239 21.70 -19.41 -70.76
C CYS A 239 20.28 -18.86 -70.91
N GLY A 240 20.12 -17.55 -71.15
CA GLY A 240 18.82 -16.86 -71.18
C GLY A 240 18.34 -16.41 -69.79
N ASP A 241 19.21 -16.49 -68.78
CA ASP A 241 18.91 -16.07 -67.41
C ASP A 241 18.90 -14.53 -67.29
N LEU A 242 18.22 -14.01 -66.28
CA LEU A 242 18.16 -12.58 -65.97
C LEU A 242 18.96 -12.27 -64.70
N LEU A 243 19.87 -11.31 -64.78
CA LEU A 243 20.65 -10.84 -63.64
C LEU A 243 20.19 -9.44 -63.23
N ASP A 244 19.78 -9.29 -61.96
CA ASP A 244 19.46 -8.02 -61.33
C ASP A 244 20.53 -7.67 -60.29
N ARG A 245 21.09 -6.45 -60.36
CA ARG A 245 21.92 -5.89 -59.29
C ARG A 245 21.01 -5.22 -58.26
N THR A 246 20.93 -5.81 -57.08
CA THR A 246 19.98 -5.40 -56.04
C THR A 246 20.63 -4.76 -54.82
N GLY A 247 21.96 -4.60 -54.81
CA GLY A 247 22.74 -4.08 -53.68
C GLY A 247 22.28 -2.72 -53.12
N THR A 248 21.57 -1.89 -53.90
CA THR A 248 21.01 -0.60 -53.45
C THR A 248 19.48 -0.55 -53.42
N GLU A 249 18.77 -1.60 -53.83
CA GLU A 249 17.30 -1.63 -53.85
C GLU A 249 16.72 -2.48 -52.70
N SER A 250 15.84 -1.88 -51.90
CA SER A 250 15.14 -2.61 -50.83
C SER A 250 14.16 -3.65 -51.39
N GLY A 251 14.13 -4.83 -50.77
CA GLY A 251 13.25 -5.94 -51.17
C GLY A 251 11.76 -5.64 -51.05
N THR A 252 10.94 -6.38 -51.78
CA THR A 252 9.46 -6.29 -51.76
C THR A 252 8.84 -6.79 -50.44
N LEU A 253 9.61 -7.40 -49.53
CA LEU A 253 9.21 -7.72 -48.16
C LEU A 253 9.99 -6.85 -47.16
N MET A 254 9.26 -6.11 -46.31
CA MET A 254 9.82 -5.36 -45.18
C MET A 254 10.72 -6.27 -44.32
N LYS A 255 12.02 -5.98 -44.30
CA LYS A 255 13.11 -6.65 -43.55
C LYS A 255 13.85 -7.83 -44.21
N SER A 256 13.66 -8.11 -45.50
CA SER A 256 14.58 -9.00 -46.23
C SER A 256 15.57 -8.16 -47.05
N LYS A 257 16.84 -8.16 -46.66
CA LYS A 257 17.90 -7.58 -47.50
C LYS A 257 18.00 -8.48 -48.75
N LYS A 258 17.76 -7.91 -49.93
CA LYS A 258 18.17 -8.55 -51.17
C LYS A 258 19.71 -8.61 -51.12
N GLY A 259 20.32 -9.72 -51.54
CA GLY A 259 21.77 -9.78 -51.67
C GLY A 259 22.26 -8.79 -52.73
N ASP A 260 23.57 -8.73 -52.97
CA ASP A 260 24.16 -7.78 -53.93
C ASP A 260 23.64 -8.02 -55.36
N PHE A 261 23.40 -9.29 -55.72
CA PHE A 261 22.79 -9.67 -57.00
C PHE A 261 21.70 -10.73 -56.82
N VAL A 262 20.73 -10.74 -57.74
CA VAL A 262 19.74 -11.80 -57.89
C VAL A 262 19.76 -12.31 -59.32
N LEU A 263 20.06 -13.59 -59.50
CA LEU A 263 20.01 -14.28 -60.79
C LEU A 263 18.73 -15.09 -60.88
N THR A 264 17.87 -14.77 -61.84
CA THR A 264 16.62 -15.50 -62.14
C THR A 264 16.86 -16.40 -63.34
N LEU A 265 16.72 -17.72 -63.14
CA LEU A 265 17.00 -18.71 -64.17
C LEU A 265 15.88 -18.78 -65.22
N ASP A 266 16.23 -19.06 -66.47
CA ASP A 266 15.25 -19.24 -67.56
C ASP A 266 14.31 -20.41 -67.26
N ALA A 267 13.00 -20.15 -67.38
CA ALA A 267 11.96 -21.10 -67.03
C ALA A 267 12.02 -22.39 -67.87
N LYS A 268 12.59 -22.38 -69.09
CA LYS A 268 12.74 -23.59 -69.91
C LYS A 268 13.79 -24.53 -69.32
N ILE A 269 14.88 -23.98 -68.79
CA ILE A 269 15.94 -24.74 -68.11
C ILE A 269 15.42 -25.24 -66.75
N ALA A 270 14.70 -24.39 -66.02
CA ALA A 270 14.12 -24.70 -64.72
C ALA A 270 12.80 -25.52 -64.78
N ARG A 271 12.46 -26.11 -65.94
CA ARG A 271 11.25 -26.95 -66.16
C ARG A 271 9.94 -26.29 -65.72
N GLY A 272 9.82 -24.98 -65.97
CA GLY A 272 8.64 -24.16 -65.66
C GLY A 272 8.60 -23.58 -64.25
N SER A 273 9.63 -23.79 -63.42
CA SER A 273 9.69 -23.26 -62.06
C SER A 273 10.39 -21.89 -62.01
N ASP A 274 9.87 -20.95 -61.21
CA ASP A 274 10.54 -19.66 -60.92
C ASP A 274 11.66 -19.89 -59.89
N VAL A 275 12.91 -19.95 -60.35
CA VAL A 275 14.09 -20.17 -59.50
C VAL A 275 14.95 -18.92 -59.51
N ARG A 276 15.23 -18.39 -58.32
CA ARG A 276 16.07 -17.20 -58.10
C ARG A 276 17.21 -17.52 -57.15
N ILE A 277 18.42 -17.15 -57.54
CA ILE A 277 19.64 -17.30 -56.76
C ILE A 277 20.04 -15.92 -56.26
N VAL A 278 20.17 -15.78 -54.95
CA VAL A 278 20.67 -14.55 -54.32
C VAL A 278 22.18 -14.70 -54.10
N VAL A 279 22.95 -13.74 -54.61
CA VAL A 279 24.41 -13.70 -54.50
C VAL A 279 24.82 -12.57 -53.57
N GLU A 280 25.63 -12.90 -52.58
CA GLU A 280 26.30 -11.95 -51.68
C GLU A 280 27.80 -11.97 -51.99
N ALA A 281 28.35 -10.81 -52.35
CA ALA A 281 29.74 -10.61 -52.71
C ALA A 281 30.57 -10.25 -51.48
N LYS A 282 31.68 -10.95 -51.27
CA LYS A 282 32.67 -10.59 -50.24
C LYS A 282 34.09 -10.67 -50.80
N ASP A 283 34.72 -9.51 -50.94
CA ASP A 283 36.14 -9.41 -51.28
C ASP A 283 37.01 -9.70 -50.06
N ARG A 284 37.22 -11.00 -49.77
CA ARG A 284 38.16 -11.45 -48.76
C ARG A 284 38.76 -12.81 -49.12
N PRO A 285 40.00 -13.10 -48.72
CA PRO A 285 40.56 -14.44 -48.85
C PRO A 285 39.75 -15.41 -47.97
N MET A 286 39.13 -16.42 -48.58
CA MET A 286 38.47 -17.51 -47.86
C MET A 286 39.24 -18.82 -48.04
N SER A 287 39.44 -19.55 -46.95
CA SER A 287 39.98 -20.91 -47.01
C SER A 287 38.88 -21.91 -47.41
N MET A 288 39.26 -23.01 -48.07
CA MET A 288 38.32 -24.08 -48.50
C MET A 288 37.49 -24.66 -47.34
N ARG A 289 37.95 -24.55 -46.10
CA ARG A 289 37.21 -25.00 -44.89
C ARG A 289 36.05 -24.07 -44.52
N ALA A 290 36.10 -22.81 -44.94
CA ALA A 290 35.07 -21.80 -44.66
C ALA A 290 34.00 -21.69 -45.77
N MET A 291 34.15 -22.44 -46.87
CA MET A 291 33.19 -22.49 -48.00
C MET A 291 32.15 -23.61 -47.88
N ARG A 292 32.25 -24.50 -46.89
CA ARG A 292 31.34 -25.63 -46.67
C ARG A 292 30.31 -25.36 -45.59
#